data_AF-A0A292SXE7-F1
#
_entry.id   AF-A0A292SXE7-F1
#
_cell.length_a   1.000
_cell.length_b   1.000
_cell.length_c   1.000
_cell.angle_alpha   90.00
_cell.angle_beta   90.00
_cell.angle_gamma   90.00
#
_symmetry.space_group_name_H-M   'P 1'
#
loop_
_entity.id
_entity.type
_entity.pdbx_description
1 polymer ?
#
loop_
_entity_poly.entity_id
_entity_poly.type
_entity_poly.pdbx_seq_one_letter_code
_entity_poly.pdbx_strand_id
1 'polypeptide(L)'
;MLMYTYIMRKILVIMICFLVTFAFSSLHINAYTIKGGISYTVSKARQIAFENVNYKIDIYKYKEFFIDKNFAINQKVMLKDKKKYKNRYLTKFSKGEYAIRYKNQPSHAYYYDSSGKLCYIDIDLNSSYPKQRVTYNINGILDSVTLDTSSNEQFIFDTNKQLIAHWIGNNCYDDKGVLIDTRH
;
A
#
# COMPACT_ATOMS: atom_id res chain seq x y z
N MET A 1 7.79 -68.83 -35.39
CA MET A 1 8.96 -68.06 -34.88
C MET A 1 8.81 -66.56 -35.11
N LEU A 2 8.48 -66.09 -36.32
CA LEU A 2 8.28 -64.65 -36.66
C LEU A 2 7.25 -63.89 -35.80
N MET A 3 6.12 -64.51 -35.44
CA MET A 3 5.06 -63.88 -34.64
C MET A 3 5.49 -63.57 -33.20
N TYR A 4 6.32 -64.45 -32.61
CA TYR A 4 6.84 -64.28 -31.25
C TYR A 4 7.83 -63.11 -31.18
N THR A 5 8.69 -62.98 -32.19
CA THR A 5 9.67 -61.89 -32.29
C THR A 5 8.99 -60.52 -32.44
N TYR A 6 7.86 -60.45 -33.16
CA TYR A 6 7.08 -59.23 -33.33
C TYR A 6 6.42 -58.76 -32.01
N ILE A 7 5.85 -59.68 -31.24
CA ILE A 7 5.22 -59.38 -29.94
C ILE A 7 6.26 -58.89 -28.93
N MET A 8 7.43 -59.55 -28.85
CA MET A 8 8.52 -59.16 -27.95
C MET A 8 9.09 -57.77 -28.29
N ARG A 9 9.17 -57.41 -29.57
CA ARG A 9 9.61 -56.09 -30.03
C ARG A 9 8.62 -54.99 -29.67
N LYS A 10 7.30 -55.26 -29.73
CA LYS A 10 6.26 -54.32 -29.26
C LYS A 10 6.33 -54.09 -27.76
N ILE A 11 6.50 -55.14 -26.97
CA ILE A 11 6.63 -55.05 -25.51
C ILE A 11 7.86 -54.23 -25.13
N LEU A 12 9.00 -54.47 -25.80
CA LEU A 12 10.23 -53.70 -25.58
C LEU A 12 10.05 -52.21 -25.90
N VAL A 13 9.37 -51.87 -27.01
CA VAL A 13 9.08 -50.48 -27.39
C VAL A 13 8.15 -49.82 -26.36
N ILE A 14 7.12 -50.52 -25.89
CA ILE A 14 6.21 -50.00 -24.85
C ILE A 14 6.95 -49.75 -23.54
N MET A 15 7.85 -50.65 -23.15
CA MET A 15 8.65 -50.50 -21.93
C MET A 15 9.63 -49.32 -22.01
N ILE A 16 10.26 -49.11 -23.17
CA ILE A 16 11.13 -47.95 -23.43
C ILE A 16 10.31 -46.65 -23.41
N CYS A 17 9.12 -46.63 -24.01
CA CYS A 17 8.23 -45.47 -23.95
C CYS A 17 7.83 -45.13 -22.50
N PHE A 18 7.57 -46.15 -21.67
CA PHE A 18 7.20 -45.96 -20.26
C PHE A 18 8.36 -45.40 -19.42
N LEU A 19 9.59 -45.88 -19.67
CA LEU A 19 10.82 -45.38 -19.03
C LEU A 19 11.13 -43.92 -19.41
N VAL A 20 10.91 -43.54 -20.68
CA VAL A 20 11.08 -42.16 -21.14
C VAL A 20 10.05 -41.25 -20.48
N THR A 21 8.79 -41.68 -20.33
CA THR A 21 7.77 -40.86 -19.64
C THR A 21 8.05 -40.67 -18.15
N PHE A 22 8.67 -41.65 -17.47
CA PHE A 22 9.05 -41.53 -16.06
C PHE A 22 10.23 -40.57 -15.88
N ALA A 23 11.18 -40.54 -16.81
CA ALA A 23 12.33 -39.62 -16.79
C ALA A 23 11.95 -38.13 -16.94
N PHE A 24 10.79 -37.81 -17.52
CA PHE A 24 10.28 -36.43 -17.60
C PHE A 24 9.52 -35.95 -16.36
N SER A 25 9.16 -36.86 -15.44
CA SER A 25 8.46 -36.48 -14.20
C SER A 25 9.37 -35.90 -13.10
N SER A 26 10.69 -35.90 -13.31
CA SER A 26 11.68 -35.33 -12.38
C SER A 26 12.25 -33.99 -12.83
N LEU A 27 11.59 -33.29 -13.77
CA LEU A 27 11.83 -31.87 -13.95
C LEU A 27 11.45 -31.16 -12.66
N HIS A 28 12.46 -30.88 -11.83
CA HIS A 28 12.38 -29.96 -10.72
C HIS A 28 11.77 -28.66 -11.23
N ILE A 29 10.48 -28.49 -10.96
CA ILE A 29 9.86 -27.19 -10.92
C ILE A 29 10.62 -26.47 -9.81
N ASN A 30 11.49 -25.54 -10.20
CA ASN A 30 12.04 -24.55 -9.30
C ASN A 30 10.84 -23.91 -8.61
N ALA A 31 10.59 -24.31 -7.37
CA ALA A 31 9.54 -23.74 -6.56
C ALA A 31 9.93 -22.29 -6.29
N TYR A 32 9.36 -21.37 -7.07
CA TYR A 32 9.32 -19.98 -6.67
C TYR A 32 8.62 -19.95 -5.31
N THR A 33 9.33 -19.50 -4.29
CA THR A 33 8.75 -19.31 -2.96
C THR A 33 7.69 -18.22 -3.10
N ILE A 34 6.41 -18.59 -3.00
CA ILE A 34 5.34 -17.60 -2.84
C ILE A 34 5.66 -16.90 -1.53
N LYS A 35 6.16 -15.66 -1.59
CA LYS A 35 6.19 -14.75 -0.44
C LYS A 35 4.73 -14.46 -0.12
N GLY A 36 4.11 -15.36 0.64
CA GLY A 36 2.70 -15.27 1.05
C GLY A 36 2.51 -14.06 1.93
N GLY A 37 2.25 -12.91 1.31
CA GLY A 37 1.65 -11.79 2.01
C GLY A 37 0.25 -12.20 2.45
N ILE A 38 -0.15 -11.81 3.66
CA ILE A 38 -1.56 -11.89 4.06
C ILE A 38 -2.33 -10.99 3.09
N SER A 39 -3.19 -11.57 2.26
CA SER A 39 -4.12 -10.82 1.43
C SER A 39 -5.32 -10.41 2.28
N TYR A 40 -5.66 -9.13 2.27
CA TYR A 40 -6.81 -8.59 2.98
C TYR A 40 -7.95 -8.35 2.01
N THR A 41 -9.13 -8.90 2.30
CA THR A 41 -10.35 -8.46 1.63
C THR A 41 -10.71 -7.05 2.10
N VAL A 42 -11.39 -6.27 1.25
CA VAL A 42 -11.89 -4.94 1.63
C VAL A 42 -12.72 -4.99 2.93
N SER A 43 -13.52 -6.05 3.11
CA SER A 43 -14.31 -6.22 4.33
C SER A 43 -13.45 -6.42 5.57
N LYS A 44 -12.38 -7.23 5.49
CA LYS A 44 -11.49 -7.44 6.64
C LYS A 44 -10.65 -6.20 6.92
N ALA A 45 -10.15 -5.55 5.88
CA ALA A 45 -9.43 -4.27 5.99
C ALA A 45 -10.30 -3.21 6.67
N ARG A 46 -11.58 -3.08 6.28
CA ARG A 46 -12.55 -2.18 6.91
C ARG A 46 -12.74 -2.49 8.39
N GLN A 47 -12.90 -3.77 8.76
CA GLN A 47 -13.09 -4.14 10.17
C GLN A 47 -11.90 -3.70 11.03
N ILE A 48 -10.67 -3.96 10.56
CA ILE A 48 -9.44 -3.61 11.27
C ILE A 48 -9.25 -2.08 11.29
N ALA A 49 -9.48 -1.41 10.16
CA ALA A 49 -9.28 0.03 10.01
C ALA A 49 -10.08 0.83 11.05
N PHE A 50 -11.33 0.45 11.31
CA PHE A 50 -12.22 1.17 12.22
C PHE A 50 -12.15 0.72 13.69
N GLU A 51 -11.24 -0.18 14.03
CA GLU A 51 -11.06 -0.61 15.42
C GLU A 51 -10.48 0.55 16.25
N ASN A 52 -11.14 0.88 17.38
CA ASN A 52 -10.72 1.93 18.32
C ASN A 52 -10.47 3.33 17.71
N VAL A 53 -11.13 3.65 16.59
CA VAL A 53 -11.03 4.98 15.97
C VAL A 53 -11.74 6.04 16.82
N ASN A 54 -11.02 7.12 17.11
CA ASN A 54 -11.61 8.33 17.65
C ASN A 54 -12.12 9.22 16.50
N TYR A 55 -13.34 9.74 16.63
CA TYR A 55 -13.97 10.56 15.60
C TYR A 55 -13.65 12.05 15.74
N LYS A 56 -13.10 12.48 16.88
CA LYS A 56 -12.74 13.87 17.15
C LYS A 56 -11.44 14.00 17.95
N ILE A 57 -10.66 15.01 17.61
CA ILE A 57 -9.48 15.43 18.36
C ILE A 57 -9.56 16.90 18.75
N ASP A 58 -8.83 17.26 19.80
CA ASP A 58 -8.56 18.67 20.10
C ASP A 58 -7.51 19.20 19.11
N ILE A 59 -7.99 19.85 18.05
CA ILE A 59 -7.16 20.36 16.96
C ILE A 59 -6.21 21.48 17.41
N TYR A 60 -6.54 22.19 18.50
CA TYR A 60 -5.71 23.31 18.99
C TYR A 60 -4.37 22.84 19.56
N LYS A 61 -4.22 21.55 19.89
CA LYS A 61 -2.92 20.92 20.21
C LYS A 61 -1.93 21.02 19.04
N TYR A 62 -2.42 21.19 17.82
CA TYR A 62 -1.61 21.26 16.59
C TYR A 62 -1.54 22.66 16.00
N LYS A 63 -1.94 23.70 16.74
CA LYS A 63 -2.01 25.10 16.24
C LYS A 63 -0.70 25.61 15.62
N GLU A 64 0.45 25.11 16.08
CA GLU A 64 1.75 25.52 15.55
C GLU A 64 2.00 25.04 14.11
N PHE A 65 1.24 24.04 13.65
CA PHE A 65 1.29 23.46 12.32
C PHE A 65 0.15 23.95 11.41
N PHE A 66 -0.71 24.88 11.86
CA PHE A 66 -1.80 25.39 11.01
C PHE A 66 -1.29 26.15 9.78
N ILE A 67 -0.11 26.74 9.88
CA ILE A 67 0.60 27.40 8.80
C ILE A 67 2.02 26.82 8.74
N ASP A 68 2.45 26.39 7.56
CA ASP A 68 3.82 25.95 7.35
C ASP A 68 4.79 27.14 7.41
N LYS A 69 5.41 27.33 8.57
CA LYS A 69 6.45 28.35 8.80
C LYS A 69 7.65 28.21 7.86
N ASN A 70 7.83 27.05 7.20
CA ASN A 70 8.91 26.77 6.28
C ASN A 70 8.46 26.67 4.81
N PHE A 71 7.25 27.12 4.47
CA PHE A 71 6.63 26.96 3.15
C PHE A 71 7.59 27.23 1.98
N ALA A 72 8.17 28.44 1.92
CA ALA A 72 9.07 28.83 0.83
C ALA A 72 10.30 27.91 0.68
N ILE A 73 10.84 27.41 1.79
CA ILE A 73 11.98 26.49 1.79
C ILE A 73 11.53 25.11 1.32
N ASN A 74 10.40 24.62 1.82
CA ASN A 74 9.86 23.31 1.46
C ASN A 74 9.51 23.24 -0.03
N GLN A 75 8.87 24.28 -0.58
CA GLN A 75 8.61 24.39 -2.01
C GLN A 75 9.90 24.34 -2.84
N LYS A 76 10.93 25.13 -2.46
CA LYS A 76 12.24 25.11 -3.16
C LYS A 76 12.92 23.75 -3.13
N VAL A 77 12.74 22.98 -2.07
CA VAL A 77 13.31 21.62 -1.93
C VAL A 77 12.55 20.63 -2.81
N MET A 78 11.22 20.65 -2.77
CA MET A 78 10.37 19.76 -3.57
C MET A 78 10.45 20.04 -5.07
N LEU A 79 10.71 21.28 -5.49
CA LEU A 79 11.02 21.62 -6.88
C LEU A 79 12.32 20.98 -7.41
N LYS A 80 13.16 20.46 -6.52
CA LYS A 80 14.38 19.69 -6.86
C LYS A 80 14.18 18.18 -6.65
N ASP A 81 12.92 17.73 -6.59
CA ASP A 81 12.50 16.34 -6.36
C ASP A 81 13.07 15.69 -5.09
N LYS A 82 13.44 16.50 -4.09
CA LYS A 82 13.95 16.00 -2.81
C LYS A 82 12.80 15.68 -1.85
N LYS A 83 12.68 14.40 -1.49
CA LYS A 83 11.67 13.90 -0.52
C LYS A 83 12.09 14.04 0.96
N LYS A 84 13.31 14.52 1.25
CA LYS A 84 13.87 14.67 2.61
C LYS A 84 14.68 15.95 2.74
N TYR A 85 14.47 16.69 3.83
CA TYR A 85 15.24 17.88 4.15
C TYR A 85 15.39 18.08 5.66
N LYS A 86 16.63 18.15 6.14
CA LYS A 86 16.97 18.35 7.56
C LYS A 86 16.17 17.41 8.49
N ASN A 87 15.21 17.95 9.24
CA ASN A 87 14.42 17.27 10.26
C ASN A 87 13.04 16.80 9.75
N ARG A 88 12.79 16.78 8.44
CA ARG A 88 11.47 16.45 7.88
C ARG A 88 11.55 15.68 6.56
N TYR A 89 10.51 14.90 6.31
CA TYR A 89 10.18 14.29 5.03
C TYR A 89 9.11 15.13 4.34
N LEU A 90 9.20 15.24 3.02
CA LEU A 90 8.35 16.05 2.17
C LEU A 90 7.75 15.17 1.07
N THR A 91 6.44 15.28 0.89
CA THR A 91 5.72 14.62 -0.19
C THR A 91 4.96 15.69 -0.97
N LYS A 92 5.16 15.78 -2.28
CA LYS A 92 4.45 16.69 -3.18
C LYS A 92 3.35 15.93 -3.92
N PHE A 93 2.17 16.52 -4.04
CA PHE A 93 1.06 16.00 -4.83
C PHE A 93 0.91 16.78 -6.15
N SER A 94 0.17 16.22 -7.10
CA SER A 94 0.06 16.72 -8.48
C SER A 94 -0.53 18.12 -8.58
N LYS A 95 -1.48 18.49 -7.71
CA LYS A 95 -2.16 19.80 -7.73
C LYS A 95 -1.47 20.85 -6.84
N GLY A 96 -0.28 20.55 -6.30
CA GLY A 96 0.54 21.50 -5.56
C GLY A 96 0.36 21.47 -4.05
N GLU A 97 -0.59 20.68 -3.54
CA GLU A 97 -0.63 20.28 -2.14
C GLU A 97 0.61 19.47 -1.78
N TYR A 98 0.91 19.43 -0.49
CA TYR A 98 2.07 18.70 -0.01
C TYR A 98 1.88 18.26 1.43
N ALA A 99 2.64 17.26 1.84
CA ALA A 99 2.66 16.77 3.20
C ALA A 99 4.05 16.87 3.83
N ILE A 100 4.09 17.16 5.13
CA ILE A 100 5.30 17.16 5.95
C ILE A 100 5.15 16.12 7.05
N ARG A 101 6.19 15.30 7.21
CA ARG A 101 6.37 14.44 8.40
C ARG A 101 7.67 14.79 9.09
N TYR A 102 7.60 15.23 10.35
CA TYR A 102 8.79 15.59 11.11
C TYR A 102 9.44 14.34 11.73
N LYS A 103 10.77 14.30 11.76
CA LYS A 103 11.53 13.14 12.27
C LYS A 103 11.33 12.91 13.77
N ASN A 104 11.13 13.97 14.55
CA ASN A 104 10.87 13.91 15.99
C ASN A 104 9.42 13.55 16.35
N GLN A 105 8.52 13.56 15.35
CA GLN A 105 7.12 13.17 15.51
C GLN A 105 6.69 12.32 14.32
N PRO A 106 7.29 11.12 14.16
CA PRO A 106 7.13 10.32 12.96
C PRO A 106 5.74 9.73 12.82
N SER A 107 4.87 9.77 13.83
CA SER A 107 3.48 9.31 13.79
C SER A 107 2.52 10.31 13.15
N HIS A 108 2.95 11.54 12.88
CA HIS A 108 2.10 12.62 12.39
C HIS A 108 2.54 13.08 11.00
N ALA A 109 1.60 13.18 10.07
CA ALA A 109 1.81 13.89 8.82
C ALA A 109 0.82 15.05 8.69
N TYR A 110 1.33 16.20 8.29
CA TYR A 110 0.59 17.45 8.16
C TYR A 110 0.45 17.78 6.68
N TYR A 111 -0.77 17.87 6.19
CA TYR A 111 -1.10 18.11 4.79
C TYR A 111 -1.48 19.57 4.60
N TYR A 112 -0.87 20.23 3.63
CA TYR A 112 -1.04 21.64 3.36
C TYR A 112 -1.52 21.88 1.93
N ASP A 113 -2.35 22.90 1.75
CA ASP A 113 -2.68 23.43 0.43
C ASP A 113 -1.46 24.09 -0.24
N SER A 114 -1.62 24.52 -1.49
CA SER A 114 -0.58 25.22 -2.25
C SER A 114 -0.17 26.58 -1.69
N SER A 115 -0.86 27.09 -0.66
CA SER A 115 -0.54 28.33 0.07
C SER A 115 0.14 28.09 1.41
N GLY A 116 0.34 26.83 1.81
CA GLY A 116 0.96 26.45 3.08
C GLY A 116 0.00 26.50 4.28
N LYS A 117 -1.32 26.48 4.05
CA LYS A 117 -2.32 26.32 5.11
C LYS A 117 -2.64 24.86 5.31
N LEU A 118 -2.74 24.43 6.57
CA LEU A 118 -3.09 23.07 6.92
C LEU A 118 -4.50 22.72 6.42
N CYS A 119 -4.65 21.55 5.83
CA CYS A 119 -5.93 20.98 5.41
C CYS A 119 -6.28 19.75 6.25
N TYR A 120 -5.30 18.88 6.49
CA TYR A 120 -5.50 17.61 7.18
C TYR A 120 -4.32 17.22 8.07
N ILE A 121 -4.58 16.41 9.09
CA ILE A 121 -3.57 15.75 9.91
C ILE A 121 -3.82 14.24 9.87
N ASP A 122 -2.81 13.51 9.41
CA ASP A 122 -2.71 12.06 9.56
C ASP A 122 -2.07 11.73 10.91
N ILE A 123 -2.68 10.81 11.65
CA ILE A 123 -2.14 10.24 12.90
C ILE A 123 -2.09 8.72 12.75
N ASP A 124 -0.88 8.16 12.84
CA ASP A 124 -0.66 6.72 12.91
C ASP A 124 -1.05 6.22 14.31
N LEU A 125 -1.90 5.20 14.38
CA LEU A 125 -2.34 4.59 15.64
C LEU A 125 -1.43 3.45 16.10
N ASN A 126 -0.63 2.89 15.18
CA ASN A 126 0.38 1.88 15.45
C ASN A 126 1.54 2.00 14.44
N SER A 127 2.61 1.21 14.63
CA SER A 127 3.86 1.32 13.85
C SER A 127 4.15 0.14 12.93
N SER A 128 3.44 -0.99 13.07
CA SER A 128 3.67 -2.23 12.33
C SER A 128 2.48 -2.61 11.46
N TYR A 129 2.72 -3.30 10.34
CA TYR A 129 1.65 -3.82 9.50
C TYR A 129 0.81 -4.89 10.23
N PRO A 130 -0.52 -4.92 10.03
CA PRO A 130 -1.30 -3.90 9.33
C PRO A 130 -1.37 -2.60 10.14
N LYS A 131 -1.01 -1.50 9.48
CA LYS A 131 -0.82 -0.19 10.11
C LYS A 131 -2.08 0.65 9.95
N GLN A 132 -2.61 1.13 11.06
CA GLN A 132 -3.81 1.96 11.08
C GLN A 132 -3.43 3.44 11.17
N ARG A 133 -4.13 4.26 10.41
CA ARG A 133 -3.96 5.71 10.39
C ARG A 133 -5.30 6.39 10.24
N VAL A 134 -5.46 7.51 10.93
CA VAL A 134 -6.67 8.32 10.89
C VAL A 134 -6.34 9.72 10.38
N THR A 135 -7.22 10.27 9.56
CA THR A 135 -7.08 11.61 9.00
C THR A 135 -8.13 12.50 9.62
N TYR A 136 -7.73 13.65 10.16
CA TYR A 136 -8.65 14.67 10.66
C TYR A 136 -8.56 15.94 9.83
N ASN A 137 -9.69 16.60 9.62
CA ASN A 137 -9.73 17.93 9.02
C ASN A 137 -9.32 19.03 10.03
N ILE A 138 -9.28 20.28 9.59
CA ILE A 138 -8.91 21.45 10.41
C ILE A 138 -9.85 21.76 11.58
N ASN A 139 -11.03 21.13 11.64
CA ASN A 139 -11.94 21.23 12.78
C ASN A 139 -11.73 20.10 13.79
N GLY A 140 -10.72 19.24 13.57
CA GLY A 140 -10.46 18.06 14.39
C GLY A 140 -11.48 16.95 14.23
N ILE A 141 -12.26 16.95 13.13
CA ILE A 141 -13.26 15.92 12.84
C ILE A 141 -12.63 14.88 11.91
N LEU A 142 -12.87 13.60 12.20
CA LEU A 142 -12.42 12.49 11.37
C LEU A 142 -12.93 12.65 9.94
N ASP A 143 -12.03 12.55 8.98
CA ASP A 143 -12.27 12.64 7.55
C ASP A 143 -12.22 11.26 6.90
N SER A 144 -11.14 10.51 7.19
CA SER A 144 -10.91 9.20 6.62
C SER A 144 -10.10 8.30 7.54
N VAL A 145 -10.18 7.00 7.29
CA VAL A 145 -9.44 5.97 8.01
C VAL A 145 -8.70 5.12 7.00
N THR A 146 -7.42 4.90 7.27
CA THR A 146 -6.49 4.23 6.38
C THR A 146 -5.93 2.97 7.06
N LEU A 147 -5.86 1.87 6.31
CA LEU A 147 -5.14 0.66 6.68
C LEU A 147 -4.05 0.39 5.64
N ASP A 148 -2.79 0.59 6.01
CA ASP A 148 -1.67 0.09 5.23
C ASP A 148 -1.48 -1.39 5.58
N THR A 149 -1.61 -2.31 4.62
CA THR A 149 -1.44 -3.76 4.87
C THR A 149 -0.01 -4.23 4.60
N SER A 150 0.72 -3.45 3.79
CA SER A 150 2.14 -3.61 3.51
C SER A 150 2.74 -2.27 3.08
N SER A 151 4.04 -2.25 2.77
CA SER A 151 4.69 -1.05 2.20
C SER A 151 4.11 -0.62 0.85
N ASN A 152 3.40 -1.53 0.17
CA ASN A 152 2.93 -1.33 -1.20
C ASN A 152 1.41 -1.40 -1.31
N GLU A 153 0.67 -1.54 -0.20
CA GLU A 153 -0.79 -1.67 -0.27
C GLU A 153 -1.47 -0.91 0.88
N GLN A 154 -2.51 -0.16 0.52
CA GLN A 154 -3.23 0.71 1.43
C GLN A 154 -4.71 0.78 1.05
N PHE A 155 -5.59 0.64 2.03
CA PHE A 155 -7.03 0.87 1.91
C PHE A 155 -7.39 2.16 2.62
N ILE A 156 -8.19 3.02 1.97
CA ILE A 156 -8.67 4.28 2.55
C ILE A 156 -10.19 4.25 2.52
N PHE A 157 -10.79 4.51 3.68
CA PHE A 157 -12.24 4.53 3.86
C PHE A 157 -12.72 5.91 4.30
N ASP A 158 -13.90 6.30 3.83
CA ASP A 158 -14.61 7.47 4.35
C ASP A 158 -15.27 7.19 5.71
N THR A 159 -15.89 8.19 6.32
CA THR A 159 -16.60 8.03 7.60
C THR A 159 -17.86 7.15 7.52
N ASN A 160 -18.40 6.90 6.32
CA ASN A 160 -19.47 5.92 6.06
C ASN A 160 -18.92 4.50 5.87
N LYS A 161 -17.61 4.30 6.08
CA LYS A 161 -16.88 3.04 5.94
C LYS A 161 -16.86 2.51 4.49
N GLN A 162 -17.12 3.38 3.51
CA GLN A 162 -17.00 3.06 2.09
C GLN A 162 -15.55 3.17 1.66
N LEU A 163 -15.11 2.27 0.78
CA LEU A 163 -13.76 2.32 0.21
C LEU A 163 -13.71 3.46 -0.79
N ILE A 164 -12.84 4.44 -0.57
CA ILE A 164 -12.68 5.60 -1.46
C ILE A 164 -11.35 5.56 -2.23
N ALA A 165 -10.39 4.78 -1.76
CA ALA A 165 -9.14 4.53 -2.46
C ALA A 165 -8.50 3.21 -2.01
N HIS A 166 -8.03 2.42 -2.97
CA HIS A 166 -7.18 1.26 -2.76
C HIS A 166 -5.89 1.44 -3.55
N TRP A 167 -4.81 1.74 -2.83
CA TRP A 167 -3.50 1.89 -3.44
C TRP A 167 -2.78 0.55 -3.49
N ILE A 168 -2.26 0.19 -4.67
CA ILE A 168 -1.36 -0.93 -4.89
C ILE A 168 -0.15 -0.43 -5.67
N GLY A 169 1.02 -0.45 -5.04
CA GLY A 169 2.23 0.15 -5.60
C GLY A 169 2.00 1.63 -5.88
N ASN A 170 2.07 2.06 -7.13
CA ASN A 170 1.85 3.45 -7.52
C ASN A 170 0.43 3.78 -8.00
N ASN A 171 -0.45 2.79 -8.09
CA ASN A 171 -1.78 2.93 -8.68
C ASN A 171 -2.85 3.01 -7.59
N CYS A 172 -3.85 3.88 -7.77
CA CYS A 172 -5.01 4.01 -6.89
C CYS A 172 -6.27 3.57 -7.61
N TYR A 173 -7.06 2.69 -6.99
CA TYR A 173 -8.33 2.22 -7.53
C TYR A 173 -9.51 2.65 -6.66
N ASP A 174 -10.68 2.86 -7.27
CA ASP A 174 -11.94 3.04 -6.55
C ASP A 174 -12.54 1.69 -6.09
N ASP A 175 -13.75 1.72 -5.51
CA ASP A 175 -14.46 0.54 -5.04
C ASP A 175 -14.90 -0.43 -6.15
N LYS A 176 -14.88 0.01 -7.41
CA LYS A 176 -15.16 -0.79 -8.61
C LYS A 176 -13.89 -1.32 -9.27
N GLY A 177 -12.72 -0.98 -8.75
CA GLY A 177 -11.42 -1.36 -9.32
C GLY A 177 -10.99 -0.48 -10.50
N VAL A 178 -11.60 0.69 -10.69
CA VAL A 178 -11.22 1.65 -11.73
C VAL A 178 -10.04 2.47 -11.24
N LEU A 179 -9.02 2.65 -12.08
CA LEU A 179 -7.86 3.50 -11.77
C LEU A 179 -8.29 4.97 -11.69
N ILE A 180 -8.08 5.61 -10.53
CA ILE A 180 -8.49 7.00 -10.28
C ILE A 180 -7.31 7.95 -10.01
N ASP A 181 -6.13 7.44 -9.65
CA ASP A 181 -4.94 8.27 -9.40
C ASP A 181 -3.62 7.45 -9.47
N THR A 182 -2.48 8.15 -9.55
CA THR A 182 -1.12 7.58 -9.49
C THR A 182 -0.15 8.45 -8.69
N ARG A 183 0.81 7.84 -7.97
CA ARG A 183 1.87 8.53 -7.20
C ARG A 183 3.26 8.41 -7.83
N HIS A 184 4.10 9.44 -7.66
CA HIS A 184 5.47 9.56 -8.23
C HIS A 184 6.58 9.74 -7.16
#